data_AF-A0A5N6ZNA7-F1
#
_entry.id   AF-A0A5N6ZNA7-F1
#
_cell.length_a   1.000
_cell.length_b   1.000
_cell.length_c   1.000
_cell.angle_alpha   90.00
_cell.angle_beta   90.00
_cell.angle_gamma   90.00
#
_symmetry.space_group_name_H-M   'P 1'
#
loop_
_entity.id
_entity.type
_entity.pdbx_description
1 polymer ?
#
loop_
_entity_poly.entity_id
_entity_poly.type
_entity_poly.pdbx_seq_one_letter_code
_entity_poly.pdbx_strand_id
1 'polypeptide(L)'
;MIHHYGSSLNALPLLAEFRQNPTDTYLLRVGYGGIIGPLSNIREDGSMYNAFHSFPDTLKGDDYSGDYGPSFLGMMLGAGTYVVDDPDVGLIAYGGNLLVESETVTVQPRDAVRRRVYIASMGVYVTISAGQIEEFSFSATQPNSLELSIVAGTSNATTAIVWVENPGTKDAYAVTTSGEQRRGGVAVELSGGSVTVTVARQ
;
A
#
# COMPACT_ATOMS: atom_id res chain seq x y z
N MET A 1 24.28 9.72 -1.75
CA MET A 1 22.93 10.31 -1.64
C MET A 1 21.93 9.17 -1.52
N ILE A 2 20.97 9.26 -0.61
CA ILE A 2 19.94 8.25 -0.39
C ILE A 2 18.57 8.85 -0.74
N HIS A 3 17.69 8.00 -1.28
CA HIS A 3 16.34 8.35 -1.73
C HIS A 3 16.28 9.42 -2.84
N HIS A 4 17.21 9.36 -3.80
CA HIS A 4 17.26 10.21 -5.00
C HIS A 4 16.13 9.86 -6.01
N TYR A 5 15.98 10.63 -7.10
CA TYR A 5 14.88 10.53 -8.10
C TYR A 5 14.44 9.13 -8.51
N GLY A 6 15.38 8.19 -8.63
CA GLY A 6 15.11 6.84 -9.15
C GLY A 6 14.64 5.85 -8.09
N SER A 7 14.67 6.20 -6.80
CA SER A 7 14.53 5.22 -5.71
C SER A 7 13.16 4.54 -5.70
N SER A 8 12.09 5.34 -5.70
CA SER A 8 10.72 4.81 -5.69
C SER A 8 10.29 4.28 -7.06
N LEU A 9 10.80 4.85 -8.16
CA LEU A 9 10.53 4.34 -9.51
C LEU A 9 11.13 2.94 -9.70
N ASN A 10 12.33 2.70 -9.20
CA ASN A 10 12.96 1.38 -9.22
C ASN A 10 12.30 0.41 -8.23
N ALA A 11 11.62 0.91 -7.19
CA ALA A 11 10.85 0.07 -6.27
C ALA A 11 9.56 -0.48 -6.89
N LEU A 12 8.94 0.23 -7.84
CA LEU A 12 7.71 -0.22 -8.50
C LEU A 12 7.81 -1.63 -9.10
N PRO A 13 8.81 -1.94 -9.96
CA PRO A 13 8.95 -3.29 -10.51
C PRO A 13 9.31 -4.34 -9.44
N LEU A 14 10.06 -3.98 -8.41
CA LEU A 14 10.38 -4.92 -7.31
C LEU A 14 9.12 -5.33 -6.53
N LEU A 15 8.28 -4.35 -6.19
CA LEU A 15 7.01 -4.62 -5.52
C LEU A 15 6.03 -5.36 -6.45
N ALA A 16 6.03 -5.07 -7.75
CA ALA A 16 5.22 -5.81 -8.72
C ALA A 16 5.65 -7.28 -8.87
N GLU A 17 6.96 -7.53 -8.86
CA GLU A 17 7.49 -8.90 -8.88
C GLU A 17 7.18 -9.64 -7.58
N PHE A 18 7.38 -9.00 -6.43
CA PHE A 18 6.97 -9.57 -5.14
C PHE A 18 5.49 -9.97 -5.12
N ARG A 19 4.60 -9.12 -5.66
CA ARG A 19 3.16 -9.44 -5.71
C ARG A 19 2.84 -10.68 -6.56
N GLN A 20 3.66 -10.99 -7.57
CA GLN A 20 3.53 -12.21 -8.39
C GLN A 20 4.14 -13.43 -7.69
N ASN A 21 5.24 -13.23 -6.96
CA ASN A 21 5.99 -14.27 -6.26
C ASN A 21 6.17 -13.90 -4.78
N PRO A 22 5.11 -14.00 -3.95
CA PRO A 22 5.09 -13.44 -2.58
C PRO A 22 5.94 -14.19 -1.54
N THR A 23 6.85 -15.04 -1.99
CA THR A 23 7.79 -15.79 -1.15
C THR A 23 9.18 -15.16 -1.10
N ASP A 24 9.51 -14.28 -2.05
CA ASP A 24 10.82 -13.59 -2.06
C ASP A 24 10.73 -12.28 -1.25
N THR A 25 10.88 -12.40 0.07
CA THR A 25 10.81 -11.24 0.98
C THR A 25 11.97 -10.25 0.80
N TYR A 26 13.05 -10.62 0.10
CA TYR A 26 14.10 -9.67 -0.24
C TYR A 26 13.59 -8.59 -1.20
N LEU A 27 12.80 -8.97 -2.22
CA LEU A 27 12.16 -8.02 -3.13
C LEU A 27 11.24 -7.05 -2.38
N LEU A 28 10.47 -7.56 -1.42
CA LEU A 28 9.63 -6.73 -0.58
C LEU A 28 10.47 -5.76 0.26
N ARG A 29 11.49 -6.22 0.96
CA ARG A 29 12.32 -5.35 1.84
C ARG A 29 12.97 -4.22 1.06
N VAL A 30 13.59 -4.53 -0.08
CA VAL A 30 14.24 -3.54 -0.94
C VAL A 30 13.21 -2.61 -1.61
N GLY A 31 12.15 -3.19 -2.19
CA GLY A 31 11.09 -2.43 -2.83
C GLY A 31 10.37 -1.51 -1.85
N TYR A 32 10.05 -2.01 -0.67
CA TYR A 32 9.36 -1.22 0.35
C TYR A 32 10.23 -0.07 0.85
N GLY A 33 11.50 -0.33 1.18
CA GLY A 33 12.44 0.74 1.54
C GLY A 33 12.59 1.81 0.46
N GLY A 34 12.61 1.42 -0.81
CA GLY A 34 12.65 2.35 -1.94
C GLY A 34 11.35 3.14 -2.14
N ILE A 35 10.19 2.54 -1.91
CA ILE A 35 8.88 3.18 -2.15
C ILE A 35 8.53 4.20 -1.08
N ILE A 36 8.85 3.93 0.20
CA ILE A 36 8.57 4.86 1.31
C ILE A 36 9.68 5.87 1.56
N GLY A 37 10.90 5.55 1.13
CA GLY A 37 12.09 6.38 1.29
C GLY A 37 11.93 7.86 0.91
N PRO A 38 11.22 8.23 -0.17
CA PRO A 38 11.04 9.63 -0.54
C PRO A 38 10.41 10.50 0.56
N LEU A 39 9.63 9.91 1.49
CA LEU A 39 9.07 10.63 2.63
C LEU A 39 10.14 11.31 3.49
N SER A 40 11.34 10.73 3.60
CA SER A 40 12.44 11.32 4.38
C SER A 40 12.96 12.63 3.78
N ASN A 41 12.64 12.91 2.51
CA ASN A 41 13.07 14.12 1.82
C ASN A 41 12.04 15.25 1.93
N ILE A 42 10.84 14.98 2.44
CA ILE A 42 9.81 16.01 2.66
C ILE A 42 10.06 16.65 4.03
N ARG A 43 10.28 17.97 4.02
CA ARG A 43 10.50 18.76 5.22
C ARG A 43 9.17 19.06 5.92
N GLU A 44 9.25 19.51 7.17
CA GLU A 44 8.06 19.86 7.97
C GLU A 44 7.22 20.98 7.32
N ASP A 45 7.85 21.91 6.61
CA ASP A 45 7.18 22.98 5.87
C ASP A 45 6.59 22.54 4.52
N GLY A 46 6.74 21.24 4.17
CA GLY A 46 6.30 20.67 2.91
C GLY A 46 7.22 20.92 1.73
N SER A 47 8.32 21.68 1.89
CA SER A 47 9.37 21.75 0.88
C SER A 47 10.18 20.45 0.85
N MET A 48 10.99 20.22 -0.19
CA MET A 48 11.67 18.94 -0.38
C MET A 48 13.17 19.11 -0.58
N TYR A 49 13.93 18.16 -0.05
CA TYR A 49 15.32 17.90 -0.43
C TYR A 49 15.35 17.09 -1.75
N ASN A 50 16.37 17.29 -2.57
CA ASN A 50 16.63 16.45 -3.75
C ASN A 50 16.93 15.00 -3.34
N ALA A 51 17.79 14.87 -2.33
CA ALA A 51 18.16 13.61 -1.69
C ALA A 51 18.80 13.90 -0.31
N PHE A 52 19.09 12.84 0.45
CA PHE A 52 19.87 12.94 1.69
C PHE A 52 21.35 12.61 1.46
N HIS A 53 22.26 13.51 1.86
CA HIS A 53 23.70 13.27 1.81
C HIS A 53 24.11 12.40 3.00
N SER A 54 24.33 11.11 2.75
CA SER A 54 24.56 10.10 3.79
C SER A 54 26.00 9.94 4.26
N PHE A 55 26.95 10.69 3.70
CA PHE A 55 28.33 10.65 4.19
C PHE A 55 28.41 11.36 5.55
N PRO A 56 29.11 10.78 6.55
CA PRO A 56 29.15 11.33 7.91
C PRO A 56 29.59 12.79 8.00
N ASP A 57 30.50 13.21 7.12
CA ASP A 57 31.04 14.58 7.11
C ASP A 57 30.01 15.64 6.65
N THR A 58 28.91 15.23 6.01
CA THR A 58 27.87 16.13 5.49
C THR A 58 26.53 15.92 6.17
N LEU A 59 26.06 14.67 6.23
CA LEU A 59 24.87 14.20 6.95
C LEU A 59 23.67 15.18 6.97
N LYS A 60 23.30 15.72 5.81
CA LYS A 60 22.22 16.70 5.66
C LYS A 60 21.41 16.47 4.39
N GLY A 61 20.17 16.95 4.37
CA GLY A 61 19.37 17.01 3.13
C GLY A 61 19.95 18.03 2.15
N ASP A 62 19.77 17.77 0.85
CA ASP A 62 20.20 18.69 -0.21
C ASP A 62 19.39 19.98 -0.23
N ASP A 63 20.06 21.13 -0.25
CA ASP A 63 19.41 22.44 -0.09
C ASP A 63 18.35 22.72 -1.19
N TYR A 64 18.48 22.10 -2.37
CA TYR A 64 17.53 22.19 -3.47
C TYR A 64 16.60 20.97 -3.54
N SER A 65 15.38 21.16 -4.05
CA SER A 65 14.47 20.05 -4.36
C SER A 65 14.87 19.29 -5.62
N GLY A 66 15.61 19.92 -6.53
CA GLY A 66 16.19 19.30 -7.73
C GLY A 66 15.20 18.45 -8.51
N ASP A 67 15.56 17.18 -8.72
CA ASP A 67 14.78 16.17 -9.43
C ASP A 67 14.03 15.22 -8.48
N TYR A 68 13.63 15.70 -7.29
CA TYR A 68 12.82 14.93 -6.34
C TYR A 68 11.46 14.48 -6.91
N GLY A 69 10.87 15.24 -7.84
CA GLY A 69 9.52 15.02 -8.38
C GLY A 69 9.26 13.58 -8.87
N PRO A 70 10.11 12.98 -9.73
CA PRO A 70 10.05 11.57 -10.09
C PRO A 70 9.98 10.60 -8.90
N SER A 71 10.74 10.87 -7.84
CA SER A 71 10.73 10.06 -6.61
C SER A 71 9.38 10.15 -5.89
N PHE A 72 8.82 11.36 -5.80
CA PHE A 72 7.48 11.57 -5.24
C PHE A 72 6.40 10.84 -6.06
N LEU A 73 6.49 10.90 -7.39
CA LEU A 73 5.57 10.21 -8.29
C LEU A 73 5.60 8.70 -8.06
N GLY A 74 6.78 8.08 -8.01
CA GLY A 74 6.91 6.64 -7.75
C GLY A 74 6.25 6.23 -6.42
N MET A 75 6.48 7.02 -5.36
CA MET A 75 5.83 6.80 -4.06
C MET A 75 4.30 6.88 -4.17
N MET A 76 3.76 7.92 -4.80
CA MET A 76 2.30 8.09 -4.97
C MET A 76 1.66 6.95 -5.78
N LEU A 77 2.39 6.38 -6.74
CA LEU A 77 1.92 5.29 -7.57
C LEU A 77 2.02 3.92 -6.87
N GLY A 78 3.01 3.71 -6.00
CA GLY A 78 3.31 2.38 -5.45
C GLY A 78 3.14 2.20 -3.95
N ALA A 79 2.98 3.27 -3.17
CA ALA A 79 2.77 3.16 -1.73
C ALA A 79 1.50 2.38 -1.41
N GLY A 80 1.62 1.43 -0.50
CA GLY A 80 0.53 0.56 -0.06
C GLY A 80 1.00 -0.28 1.12
N THR A 81 0.05 -0.93 1.80
CA THR A 81 0.32 -1.80 2.95
C THR A 81 0.43 -3.25 2.50
N TYR A 82 1.45 -3.99 2.95
CA TYR A 82 1.67 -5.40 2.59
C TYR A 82 1.65 -6.26 3.84
N VAL A 83 0.80 -7.30 3.86
CA VAL A 83 0.75 -8.29 4.95
C VAL A 83 1.39 -9.57 4.47
N VAL A 84 2.45 -9.99 5.17
CA VAL A 84 3.34 -11.07 4.73
C VAL A 84 3.76 -11.91 5.92
N ASP A 85 3.85 -13.22 5.73
CA ASP A 85 4.54 -14.12 6.65
C ASP A 85 6.02 -14.12 6.29
N ASP A 86 6.81 -13.32 7.00
CA ASP A 86 8.22 -13.13 6.74
C ASP A 86 9.05 -14.20 7.48
N PRO A 87 10.00 -14.88 6.82
CA PRO A 87 10.74 -15.98 7.44
C PRO A 87 11.60 -15.57 8.64
N ASP A 88 11.96 -14.29 8.78
CA ASP A 88 12.81 -13.82 9.86
C ASP A 88 12.02 -13.23 11.04
N VAL A 89 10.83 -12.68 10.79
CA VAL A 89 10.03 -11.93 11.80
C VAL A 89 8.60 -12.41 11.97
N GLY A 90 8.17 -13.41 11.20
CA GLY A 90 6.82 -13.94 11.18
C GLY A 90 5.82 -13.02 10.47
N LEU A 91 4.54 -13.18 10.82
CA LEU A 91 3.45 -12.38 10.26
C LEU A 91 3.63 -10.89 10.60
N ILE A 92 3.77 -10.06 9.57
CA ILE A 92 4.03 -8.62 9.70
C ILE A 92 3.27 -7.81 8.64
N ALA A 93 2.96 -6.55 8.98
CA ALA A 93 2.48 -5.55 8.03
C ALA A 93 3.58 -4.52 7.72
N TYR A 94 4.03 -4.49 6.46
CA TYR A 94 4.81 -3.36 5.95
C TYR A 94 3.86 -2.21 5.66
N GLY A 95 4.06 -1.08 6.32
CA GLY A 95 3.19 0.09 6.14
C GLY A 95 1.92 0.09 6.94
N GLY A 96 1.80 -0.71 8.00
CA GLY A 96 0.61 -0.71 8.84
C GLY A 96 0.89 -1.24 10.24
N ASN A 97 -0.06 -1.00 11.13
CA ASN A 97 -0.09 -1.66 12.44
C ASN A 97 -0.91 -2.94 12.30
N LEU A 98 -0.35 -4.08 12.71
CA LEU A 98 -1.00 -5.38 12.63
C LEU A 98 -1.36 -5.87 14.03
N LEU A 99 -2.58 -6.39 14.17
CA LEU A 99 -3.09 -7.04 15.36
C LEU A 99 -3.64 -8.41 14.97
N VAL A 100 -3.29 -9.45 15.73
CA VAL A 100 -3.86 -10.79 15.59
C VAL A 100 -4.64 -11.10 16.86
N GLU A 101 -5.95 -11.29 16.71
CA GLU A 101 -6.84 -11.68 17.80
C GLU A 101 -7.61 -12.95 17.41
N SER A 102 -7.42 -14.01 18.19
CA SER A 102 -7.97 -15.35 17.89
C SER A 102 -7.58 -15.83 16.49
N GLU A 103 -8.49 -15.74 15.51
CA GLU A 103 -8.27 -16.15 14.12
C GLU A 103 -8.41 -14.99 13.12
N THR A 104 -8.44 -13.75 13.60
CA THR A 104 -8.59 -12.57 12.75
C THR A 104 -7.30 -11.75 12.76
N VAL A 105 -6.80 -11.46 11.57
CA VAL A 105 -5.75 -10.46 11.35
C VAL A 105 -6.43 -9.14 11.01
N THR A 106 -6.15 -8.10 11.79
CA THR A 106 -6.62 -6.73 11.55
C THR A 106 -5.43 -5.82 11.32
N VAL A 107 -5.48 -5.00 10.28
CA VAL A 107 -4.39 -4.11 9.92
C VAL A 107 -4.91 -2.71 9.67
N GLN A 108 -4.22 -1.73 10.26
CA GLN A 108 -4.44 -0.31 10.04
C GLN A 108 -3.33 0.24 9.13
N PRO A 109 -3.62 0.57 7.86
CA PRO A 109 -2.66 1.21 6.96
C PRO A 109 -2.11 2.52 7.53
N ARG A 110 -0.78 2.64 7.48
CA ARG A 110 0.04 3.80 7.88
C ARG A 110 1.02 4.23 6.78
N ASP A 111 0.96 3.61 5.60
CA ASP A 111 1.67 4.09 4.43
C ASP A 111 1.19 5.50 4.02
N ALA A 112 1.99 6.20 3.21
CA ALA A 112 1.75 7.61 2.87
C ALA A 112 0.38 7.88 2.21
N VAL A 113 -0.20 6.89 1.54
CA VAL A 113 -1.36 7.08 0.67
C VAL A 113 -2.60 6.37 1.22
N ARG A 114 -2.43 5.21 1.87
CA ARG A 114 -3.51 4.37 2.45
C ARG A 114 -4.57 3.98 1.42
N ARG A 115 -4.17 3.65 0.18
CA ARG A 115 -5.11 3.31 -0.91
C ARG A 115 -4.88 1.95 -1.55
N ARG A 116 -3.87 1.22 -1.08
CA ARG A 116 -3.45 -0.05 -1.64
C ARG A 116 -3.14 -1.00 -0.51
N VAL A 117 -3.66 -2.22 -0.60
CA VAL A 117 -3.33 -3.30 0.33
C VAL A 117 -3.01 -4.57 -0.45
N TYR A 118 -1.98 -5.29 -0.01
CA TYR A 118 -1.62 -6.60 -0.55
C TYR A 118 -1.54 -7.62 0.57
N ILE A 119 -2.22 -8.75 0.43
CA ILE A 119 -2.22 -9.82 1.42
C ILE A 119 -1.56 -11.04 0.77
N ALA A 120 -0.32 -11.34 1.15
CA ALA A 120 0.51 -12.36 0.51
C ALA A 120 -0.09 -13.77 0.63
N SER A 121 -0.70 -14.10 1.78
CA SER A 121 -1.37 -15.39 1.99
C SER A 121 -2.58 -15.61 1.10
N MET A 122 -3.17 -14.53 0.56
CA MET A 122 -4.26 -14.56 -0.42
C MET A 122 -3.75 -14.41 -1.85
N GLY A 123 -2.58 -13.79 -2.03
CA GLY A 123 -2.11 -13.31 -3.33
C GLY A 123 -2.94 -12.15 -3.89
N VAL A 124 -3.70 -11.44 -3.05
CA VAL A 124 -4.69 -10.42 -3.44
C VAL A 124 -4.17 -9.02 -3.21
N TYR A 125 -4.35 -8.18 -4.22
CA TYR A 125 -4.02 -6.75 -4.23
C TYR A 125 -5.28 -5.93 -4.47
N VAL A 126 -5.61 -5.04 -3.54
CA VAL A 126 -6.77 -4.14 -3.65
C VAL A 126 -6.31 -2.71 -3.75
N THR A 127 -6.86 -1.96 -4.70
CA THR A 127 -6.60 -0.51 -4.88
C THR A 127 -7.91 0.26 -4.90
N ILE A 128 -7.92 1.45 -4.29
CA ILE A 128 -9.07 2.38 -4.32
C ILE A 128 -8.75 3.69 -5.02
N SER A 129 -9.73 4.27 -5.71
CA SER A 129 -9.55 5.51 -6.49
C SER A 129 -9.46 6.78 -5.65
N ALA A 130 -10.19 6.82 -4.53
CA ALA A 130 -10.38 7.99 -3.68
C ALA A 130 -10.66 7.54 -2.24
N GLY A 131 -10.58 8.46 -1.28
CA GLY A 131 -10.64 8.11 0.14
C GLY A 131 -9.36 7.46 0.65
N GLN A 132 -9.48 6.75 1.76
CA GLN A 132 -8.43 5.99 2.43
C GLN A 132 -9.00 4.68 2.97
N ILE A 133 -8.18 3.63 2.97
CA ILE A 133 -8.45 2.38 3.67
C ILE A 133 -8.09 2.64 5.14
N GLU A 134 -9.11 2.73 5.98
CA GLU A 134 -8.95 3.00 7.41
C GLU A 134 -8.38 1.78 8.12
N GLU A 135 -8.94 0.62 7.80
CA GLU A 135 -8.63 -0.67 8.38
C GLU A 135 -9.02 -1.77 7.38
N PHE A 136 -8.37 -2.93 7.45
CA PHE A 136 -8.84 -4.14 6.81
C PHE A 136 -8.60 -5.37 7.68
N SER A 137 -9.42 -6.40 7.49
CA SER A 137 -9.33 -7.64 8.25
C SER A 137 -9.58 -8.87 7.40
N PHE A 138 -8.98 -9.98 7.80
CA PHE A 138 -9.15 -11.29 7.15
C PHE A 138 -8.85 -12.42 8.15
N SER A 139 -9.29 -13.63 7.83
CA SER A 139 -9.01 -14.79 8.67
C SER A 139 -7.56 -15.26 8.52
N ALA A 140 -6.88 -15.47 9.65
CA ALA A 140 -5.52 -16.01 9.72
C ALA A 140 -5.45 -17.48 9.24
N THR A 141 -6.53 -18.23 9.43
CA THR A 141 -6.61 -19.68 9.17
C THR A 141 -7.24 -19.98 7.81
N GLN A 142 -8.19 -19.15 7.36
CA GLN A 142 -8.92 -19.30 6.11
C GLN A 142 -8.97 -17.98 5.34
N PRO A 143 -7.86 -17.53 4.72
CA PRO A 143 -7.76 -16.24 4.05
C PRO A 143 -8.49 -16.24 2.68
N ASN A 144 -9.80 -16.47 2.68
CA ASN A 144 -10.64 -16.52 1.49
C ASN A 144 -11.47 -15.23 1.28
N SER A 145 -11.48 -14.35 2.28
CA SER A 145 -12.15 -13.06 2.21
C SER A 145 -11.38 -11.99 2.97
N LEU A 146 -11.48 -10.76 2.47
CA LEU A 146 -10.87 -9.55 2.99
C LEU A 146 -11.98 -8.50 3.14
N GLU A 147 -12.15 -7.98 4.35
CA GLU A 147 -13.04 -6.86 4.65
C GLU A 147 -12.21 -5.58 4.73
N LEU A 148 -12.61 -4.53 4.03
CA LEU A 148 -11.95 -3.23 4.01
C LEU A 148 -12.92 -2.15 4.48
N SER A 149 -12.54 -1.38 5.50
CA SER A 149 -13.20 -0.14 5.86
C SER A 149 -12.59 1.01 5.07
N ILE A 150 -13.37 1.62 4.18
CA ILE A 150 -12.96 2.75 3.35
C ILE A 150 -13.63 4.01 3.86
N VAL A 151 -12.85 5.06 4.10
CA VAL A 151 -13.33 6.37 4.56
C VAL A 151 -13.05 7.45 3.53
N ALA A 152 -13.85 8.52 3.51
CA ALA A 152 -13.67 9.65 2.60
C ALA A 152 -12.31 10.36 2.80
N GLY A 153 -11.73 10.23 3.99
CA GLY A 153 -10.46 10.83 4.39
C GLY A 153 -10.48 12.35 4.19
N THR A 154 -9.32 12.92 3.87
CA THR A 154 -9.18 14.36 3.58
C THR A 154 -9.73 14.79 2.22
N SER A 155 -10.17 13.83 1.39
CA SER A 155 -10.63 14.10 0.02
C SER A 155 -12.11 14.46 -0.09
N ASN A 156 -12.89 14.32 0.99
CA ASN A 156 -14.36 14.43 0.97
C ASN A 156 -15.01 13.60 -0.17
N ALA A 157 -14.41 12.44 -0.48
CA ALA A 157 -14.90 11.57 -1.53
C ALA A 157 -16.27 10.98 -1.17
N THR A 158 -17.24 11.10 -2.08
CA THR A 158 -18.57 10.49 -1.94
C THR A 158 -18.60 9.08 -2.53
N THR A 159 -17.72 8.79 -3.49
CA THR A 159 -17.65 7.51 -4.20
C THR A 159 -16.18 7.10 -4.34
N ALA A 160 -15.90 5.80 -4.22
CA ALA A 160 -14.61 5.21 -4.54
C ALA A 160 -14.79 4.02 -5.49
N ILE A 161 -13.89 3.87 -6.46
CA ILE A 161 -13.80 2.66 -7.28
C ILE A 161 -12.78 1.73 -6.63
N VAL A 162 -13.19 0.49 -6.40
CA VAL A 162 -12.35 -0.57 -5.85
C VAL A 162 -11.95 -1.51 -6.99
N TRP A 163 -10.64 -1.69 -7.17
CA TRP A 163 -10.06 -2.66 -8.09
C TRP A 163 -9.41 -3.79 -7.29
N VAL A 164 -9.58 -5.01 -7.78
CA VAL A 164 -9.01 -6.22 -7.21
C VAL A 164 -8.16 -6.89 -8.28
N GLU A 165 -6.91 -7.17 -7.95
CA GLU A 165 -6.00 -8.00 -8.73
C GLU A 165 -5.56 -9.16 -7.84
N ASN A 166 -5.30 -10.34 -8.41
CA ASN A 166 -4.86 -11.51 -7.66
C ASN A 166 -3.49 -12.05 -8.15
N PRO A 167 -2.45 -11.20 -8.25
CA PRO A 167 -1.18 -11.56 -8.89
C PRO A 167 -0.44 -12.73 -8.22
N GLY A 168 -0.66 -12.97 -6.93
CA GLY A 168 0.02 -14.01 -6.18
C GLY A 168 -0.73 -15.34 -6.11
N THR A 169 -1.86 -15.47 -6.81
CA THR A 169 -2.69 -16.69 -6.79
C THR A 169 -3.37 -16.94 -8.13
N LYS A 170 -3.75 -18.20 -8.36
CA LYS A 170 -4.61 -18.60 -9.49
C LYS A 170 -6.10 -18.47 -9.17
N ASP A 171 -6.44 -18.28 -7.90
CA ASP A 171 -7.80 -18.11 -7.45
C ASP A 171 -8.33 -16.73 -7.86
N ALA A 172 -9.58 -16.69 -8.33
CA ALA A 172 -10.23 -15.45 -8.68
C ALA A 172 -10.83 -14.80 -7.44
N TYR A 173 -10.56 -13.51 -7.25
CA TYR A 173 -11.16 -12.70 -6.19
C TYR A 173 -11.91 -11.52 -6.81
N ALA A 174 -13.04 -11.17 -6.22
CA ALA A 174 -13.85 -10.04 -6.65
C ALA A 174 -14.47 -9.31 -5.47
N VAL A 175 -14.85 -8.06 -5.69
CA VAL A 175 -15.70 -7.31 -4.76
C VAL A 175 -17.09 -7.97 -4.74
N THR A 176 -17.57 -8.36 -3.57
CA THR A 176 -18.90 -8.96 -3.38
C THR A 176 -19.93 -7.97 -2.82
N THR A 177 -19.46 -6.85 -2.26
CA THR A 177 -20.33 -5.73 -1.88
C THR A 177 -21.04 -5.13 -3.10
N SER A 178 -22.29 -4.74 -2.93
CA SER A 178 -23.08 -4.09 -3.98
C SER A 178 -22.45 -2.78 -4.44
N GLY A 179 -22.30 -2.60 -5.75
CA GLY A 179 -21.79 -1.38 -6.36
C GLY A 179 -21.94 -1.41 -7.88
N GLU A 180 -21.68 -0.27 -8.52
CA GLU A 180 -21.76 -0.13 -9.98
C GLU A 180 -20.44 -0.52 -10.63
N GLN A 181 -20.47 -1.33 -11.69
CA GLN A 181 -19.27 -1.61 -12.48
C GLN A 181 -18.81 -0.34 -13.21
N ARG A 182 -17.59 0.13 -12.92
CA ARG A 182 -17.06 1.38 -13.48
C ARG A 182 -15.54 1.31 -13.63
N ARG A 183 -15.04 1.66 -14.82
CA ARG A 183 -13.59 1.70 -15.14
C ARG A 183 -12.86 0.39 -14.77
N GLY A 184 -13.51 -0.76 -14.96
CA GLY A 184 -12.94 -2.08 -14.64
C GLY A 184 -12.86 -2.42 -13.15
N GLY A 185 -13.50 -1.64 -12.28
CA GLY A 185 -13.66 -1.93 -10.85
C GLY A 185 -15.09 -1.72 -10.39
N VAL A 186 -15.33 -1.79 -9.08
CA VAL A 186 -16.65 -1.59 -8.47
C VAL A 186 -16.71 -0.24 -7.78
N ALA A 187 -17.58 0.64 -8.25
CA ALA A 187 -17.87 1.92 -7.60
C ALA A 187 -18.79 1.69 -6.39
N VAL A 188 -18.34 2.12 -5.22
CA VAL A 188 -19.05 2.05 -3.94
C VAL A 188 -19.28 3.46 -3.40
N GLU A 189 -20.46 3.68 -2.81
CA GLU A 189 -20.83 4.94 -2.18
C GLU A 189 -20.38 4.98 -0.73
N LEU A 190 -19.72 6.08 -0.32
CA LEU A 190 -19.27 6.33 1.04
C LEU A 190 -20.39 7.03 1.82
N SER A 191 -21.50 6.33 2.00
CA SER A 191 -22.68 6.84 2.69
C SER A 191 -22.36 7.18 4.15
N GLY A 192 -22.49 8.46 4.53
CA GLY A 192 -22.08 8.92 5.87
C GLY A 192 -20.56 9.03 6.05
N GLY A 193 -19.78 9.05 4.97
CA GLY A 193 -18.34 9.26 4.98
C GLY A 193 -17.48 7.99 5.05
N SER A 194 -18.11 6.81 5.09
CA SER A 194 -17.41 5.51 5.08
C SER A 194 -18.23 4.41 4.41
N VAL A 195 -17.58 3.30 4.06
CA VAL A 195 -18.21 2.08 3.54
C VAL A 195 -17.34 0.87 3.85
N THR A 196 -17.96 -0.24 4.20
CA THR A 196 -17.29 -1.54 4.33
C THR A 196 -17.42 -2.30 3.01
N VAL A 197 -16.28 -2.71 2.46
CA VAL A 197 -16.18 -3.47 1.21
C VAL A 197 -15.63 -4.85 1.50
N THR A 198 -16.30 -5.87 0.99
CA THR A 198 -15.85 -7.26 1.06
C THR A 198 -15.29 -7.67 -0.30
N VAL A 199 -14.07 -8.20 -0.28
CA VAL A 199 -13.45 -8.93 -1.38
C VAL A 199 -13.42 -10.39 -0.99
N ALA A 200 -13.88 -11.28 -1.86
CA ALA A 200 -13.91 -12.71 -1.57
C ALA A 200 -13.55 -13.53 -2.81
N ARG A 201 -13.08 -14.75 -2.56
CA ARG A 201 -12.83 -15.75 -3.59
C ARG A 201 -14.14 -16.12 -4.29
N GLN A 202 -14.11 -16.24 -5.62
CA GLN A 202 -15.23 -16.67 -6.46
C GLN A 202 -15.40 -18.20 -6.49
#